data_AF-C3X1W2-F1
#
_entry.id   AF-C3X1W2-F1
#
_cell.length_a   1.000
_cell.length_b   1.000
_cell.length_c   1.000
_cell.angle_alpha   90.00
_cell.angle_beta   90.00
_cell.angle_gamma   90.00
#
_symmetry.space_group_name_H-M   'P 1'
#
loop_
_entity.id
_entity.type
_entity.pdbx_description
1 polymer ?
#
loop_
_entity_poly.entity_id
_entity_poly.type
_entity_poly.pdbx_seq_one_letter_code
_entity_poly.pdbx_strand_id
1 'polypeptide(L)'
;MSYDYFAFCTAISFIRNHIGQFLAGREEKLIALCADSLKIQYDLTARSAERISIRALGEVQAGRKTPNLEIADGQVVYVRDPEKREIYALTASMLRRIAPKYGVTLQHP
;
A
#
# COMPACT_ATOMS: atom_id res chain seq x y z
N MET A 1 7.76 10.57 -7.21
CA MET A 1 6.54 9.93 -6.66
C MET A 1 6.35 10.41 -5.23
N SER A 2 5.14 10.78 -4.82
CA SER A 2 4.88 11.29 -3.47
C SER A 2 4.69 10.16 -2.46
N TYR A 3 4.99 10.44 -1.19
CA TYR A 3 4.81 9.55 -0.05
C TYR A 3 3.37 9.00 0.05
N ASP A 4 2.38 9.84 -0.24
CA ASP A 4 0.95 9.48 -0.25
C ASP A 4 0.61 8.42 -1.29
N TYR A 5 1.35 8.35 -2.40
CA TYR A 5 1.12 7.36 -3.45
C TYR A 5 1.48 5.94 -2.99
N PHE A 6 2.56 5.79 -2.21
CA PHE A 6 2.94 4.51 -1.62
C PHE A 6 1.93 4.04 -0.57
N ALA A 7 1.52 4.92 0.33
CA ALA A 7 0.49 4.62 1.32
C ALA A 7 -0.82 4.18 0.66
N PHE A 8 -1.20 4.83 -0.45
CA PHE A 8 -2.38 4.46 -1.22
C PHE A 8 -2.28 3.09 -1.90
N CYS A 9 -1.14 2.75 -2.50
CA CYS A 9 -0.94 1.43 -3.10
C CYS A 9 -1.02 0.32 -2.03
N THR A 10 -0.40 0.55 -0.87
CA THR A 10 -0.46 -0.38 0.28
C THR A 10 -1.88 -0.54 0.81
N ALA A 11 -2.65 0.55 0.86
CA ALA A 11 -4.07 0.52 1.25
C ALA A 11 -4.92 -0.34 0.30
N ILE A 12 -4.71 -0.23 -1.03
CA ILE A 12 -5.42 -1.06 -2.01
C ILE A 12 -5.10 -2.55 -1.80
N SER A 13 -3.83 -2.91 -1.64
CA SER A 13 -3.41 -4.29 -1.39
C SER A 13 -4.00 -4.83 -0.09
N PHE A 14 -3.97 -4.03 0.98
CA PHE A 14 -4.57 -4.39 2.26
C PHE A 14 -6.06 -4.69 2.11
N ILE A 15 -6.80 -3.79 1.47
CA ILE A 15 -8.24 -3.93 1.30
C ILE A 15 -8.57 -5.16 0.46
N ARG A 16 -7.89 -5.41 -0.66
CA ARG A 16 -8.15 -6.61 -1.47
C ARG A 16 -7.97 -7.92 -0.75
N ASN A 17 -6.94 -8.01 0.08
CA ASN A 17 -6.65 -9.23 0.82
C ASN A 17 -7.69 -9.50 1.91
N HIS A 18 -8.36 -8.46 2.41
CA HIS A 18 -9.28 -8.56 3.53
C HIS A 18 -10.75 -8.38 3.13
N ILE A 19 -11.07 -7.81 1.96
CA ILE A 19 -12.45 -7.47 1.57
C ILE A 19 -13.38 -8.69 1.59
N GLY A 20 -12.89 -9.89 1.26
CA GLY A 20 -13.68 -11.13 1.34
C GLY A 20 -14.06 -11.55 2.76
N GLN A 21 -13.33 -11.07 3.79
CA GLN A 21 -13.62 -11.33 5.20
C GLN A 21 -14.63 -10.33 5.79
N PHE A 22 -14.83 -9.19 5.12
CA PHE A 22 -15.76 -8.14 5.51
C PHE A 22 -16.95 -8.17 4.57
N LEU A 23 -18.01 -8.87 4.97
CA LEU A 23 -19.30 -8.87 4.27
C LEU A 23 -19.85 -7.45 4.11
N ALA A 24 -20.77 -7.29 3.15
CA ALA A 24 -21.51 -6.04 2.93
C ALA A 24 -22.07 -5.49 4.27
N GLY A 25 -21.75 -4.24 4.57
CA GLY A 25 -22.14 -3.57 5.83
C GLY A 25 -21.09 -3.58 6.95
N ARG A 26 -19.91 -4.18 6.75
CA ARG A 26 -18.76 -4.06 7.69
C ARG A 26 -17.55 -3.34 7.10
N GLU A 27 -17.75 -2.59 6.03
CA GLU A 27 -16.71 -1.85 5.32
C GLU A 27 -16.01 -0.81 6.22
N GLU A 28 -16.74 -0.20 7.14
CA GLU A 28 -16.17 0.74 8.13
C GLU A 28 -15.09 0.09 9.00
N LYS A 29 -15.27 -1.19 9.38
CA LYS A 29 -14.25 -1.92 10.15
C LYS A 29 -13.01 -2.19 9.31
N LEU A 30 -13.19 -2.50 8.02
CA LEU A 30 -12.08 -2.69 7.10
C LEU A 30 -11.31 -1.38 6.87
N ILE A 31 -12.02 -0.26 6.71
CA ILE A 31 -11.43 1.08 6.60
C ILE A 31 -10.63 1.42 7.86
N ALA A 32 -11.20 1.19 9.05
CA ALA A 32 -10.53 1.47 10.32
C ALA A 32 -9.25 0.63 10.48
N LEU A 33 -9.30 -0.67 10.20
CA LEU A 33 -8.14 -1.55 10.24
C LEU A 33 -7.05 -1.13 9.24
N CYS A 34 -7.45 -0.77 8.02
CA CYS A 34 -6.54 -0.26 7.02
C CYS A 34 -5.89 1.07 7.48
N ALA A 35 -6.69 1.99 8.02
CA ALA A 35 -6.21 3.27 8.51
C ALA A 35 -5.22 3.13 9.68
N ASP A 36 -5.49 2.23 10.63
CA ASP A 36 -4.57 1.94 11.73
C ASP A 36 -3.25 1.33 11.24
N SER A 37 -3.31 0.41 10.27
CA SER A 37 -2.11 -0.13 9.62
C SER A 37 -1.29 0.98 8.95
N LEU A 38 -1.94 1.87 8.21
CA LEU A 38 -1.28 3.00 7.53
C LEU A 38 -0.67 4.00 8.50
N LYS A 39 -1.33 4.30 9.63
CA LYS A 39 -0.77 5.15 10.70
C LYS A 39 0.53 4.57 11.23
N ILE A 40 0.57 3.26 11.49
CA ILE A 40 1.77 2.60 12.04
C ILE A 40 2.91 2.58 11.00
N GLN A 41 2.60 2.22 9.76
CA GLN A 41 3.62 2.02 8.72
C GLN A 41 4.17 3.34 8.17
N TYR A 42 3.30 4.33 7.98
CA TYR A 42 3.62 5.58 7.28
C TYR A 42 3.55 6.82 8.17
N ASP A 43 3.36 6.69 9.48
CA ASP A 43 3.27 7.82 10.42
C ASP A 43 2.26 8.89 9.97
N LEU A 44 1.14 8.44 9.40
CA LEU A 44 0.10 9.31 8.88
C LEU A 44 -0.83 9.79 9.99
N THR A 45 -1.38 11.00 9.82
CA THR A 45 -2.46 11.47 10.69
C THR A 45 -3.71 10.60 10.49
N ALA A 46 -4.52 10.46 11.55
CA ALA A 46 -5.74 9.63 11.50
C ALA A 46 -6.64 9.99 10.31
N ARG A 47 -6.86 11.29 10.08
CA ARG A 47 -7.68 11.81 8.97
C ARG A 47 -7.08 11.48 7.59
N SER A 48 -5.75 11.48 7.46
CA SER A 48 -5.09 11.17 6.19
C SER A 48 -5.15 9.67 5.88
N ALA A 49 -4.88 8.84 6.88
CA ALA A 49 -4.96 7.39 6.78
C ALA A 49 -6.38 6.94 6.44
N GLU A 50 -7.39 7.47 7.15
CA GLU A 50 -8.80 7.19 6.87
C GLU A 50 -9.20 7.57 5.43
N ARG A 51 -8.84 8.79 4.98
CA ARG A 51 -9.13 9.24 3.61
C ARG A 51 -8.49 8.33 2.56
N ILE A 52 -7.25 7.87 2.80
CA ILE A 52 -6.54 6.95 1.90
C ILE A 52 -7.24 5.59 1.88
N SER A 53 -7.64 5.05 3.03
CA SER A 53 -8.37 3.78 3.16
C SER A 53 -9.74 3.83 2.46
N ILE A 54 -10.51 4.90 2.64
CA ILE A 54 -11.81 5.09 1.96
C ILE A 54 -11.61 5.12 0.45
N ARG A 55 -10.63 5.90 -0.03
CA ARG A 55 -10.33 5.98 -1.46
C ARG A 55 -9.91 4.62 -2.02
N ALA A 56 -9.07 3.89 -1.30
CA ALA A 56 -8.62 2.56 -1.70
C ALA A 56 -9.77 1.55 -1.76
N LEU A 57 -10.72 1.61 -0.83
CA LEU A 57 -11.94 0.79 -0.87
C LEU A 57 -12.75 1.06 -2.14
N GLY A 58 -12.97 2.34 -2.45
CA GLY A 58 -13.70 2.75 -3.65
C GLY A 58 -13.05 2.24 -4.95
N GLU A 59 -11.72 2.29 -5.06
CA GLU A 59 -11.02 1.73 -6.23
C GLU A 59 -11.15 0.21 -6.33
N VAL A 60 -11.10 -0.51 -5.20
CA VAL A 60 -11.26 -1.96 -5.16
C VAL A 60 -12.69 -2.36 -5.53
N GLN A 61 -13.70 -1.70 -4.98
CA GLN A 61 -15.11 -1.93 -5.30
C GLN A 61 -15.44 -1.59 -6.76
N ALA A 62 -14.80 -0.56 -7.33
CA ALA A 62 -14.94 -0.22 -8.74
C ALA A 62 -14.25 -1.23 -9.69
N GLY A 63 -13.63 -2.30 -9.17
CA GLY A 63 -12.96 -3.33 -9.98
C GLY A 63 -11.73 -2.81 -10.72
N ARG A 64 -11.20 -1.64 -10.34
CA ARG A 64 -10.02 -1.08 -11.01
C ARG A 64 -8.79 -1.88 -10.64
N LYS A 65 -7.93 -2.16 -11.62
CA LYS A 65 -6.64 -2.83 -11.40
C LYS A 65 -5.78 -1.97 -10.46
N THR A 66 -4.94 -2.63 -9.65
CA THR A 66 -4.05 -1.96 -8.70
C THR A 66 -3.26 -0.92 -9.50
N PRO A 67 -3.01 0.29 -8.98
CA PRO A 67 -1.96 1.11 -9.55
C PRO A 67 -0.69 0.27 -9.54
N ASN A 68 -0.25 -0.14 -10.74
CA ASN A 68 1.01 -0.84 -10.89
C ASN A 68 2.09 0.20 -10.58
N LEU A 69 2.91 -0.09 -9.58
CA LEU A 69 4.12 0.69 -9.31
C LEU A 69 5.09 0.42 -10.46
N GLU A 70 5.00 1.24 -11.50
CA GLU A 70 6.03 1.32 -12.54
C GLU A 70 7.25 2.00 -11.92
N ILE A 71 8.27 1.20 -11.61
CA ILE A 71 9.55 1.69 -11.11
C ILE A 71 10.54 1.56 -12.27
N ALA A 72 11.01 2.71 -12.78
CA ALA A 72 12.04 2.76 -13.81
C ALA A 72 13.37 2.16 -13.29
N ASP A 73 14.17 1.56 -14.17
CA ASP A 73 15.38 0.80 -13.78
C ASP A 73 16.41 1.57 -12.95
N GLY A 74 16.50 2.89 -13.16
CA GLY A 74 17.40 3.77 -12.41
C GLY A 74 16.79 4.38 -11.15
N GLN A 75 15.51 4.14 -10.88
CA GLN A 75 14.82 4.81 -9.78
C GLN A 75 15.19 4.16 -8.44
N VAL A 76 15.67 4.99 -7.52
CA VAL A 76 15.87 4.63 -6.11
C VAL A 76 14.58 4.89 -5.35
N VAL A 77 14.12 3.90 -4.60
CA VAL A 77 12.94 3.98 -3.74
C VAL A 77 13.38 3.74 -2.31
N TYR A 78 12.90 4.60 -1.41
CA TYR A 78 13.16 4.49 0.01
C TYR A 78 12.07 3.61 0.64
N VAL A 79 12.49 2.46 1.18
CA VAL A 79 11.61 1.49 1.83
C VAL A 79 11.90 1.50 3.32
N ARG A 80 10.88 1.73 4.13
CA ARG A 80 10.99 1.65 5.59
C ARG A 80 10.77 0.21 6.03
N ASP A 81 11.70 -0.32 6.82
CA ASP A 81 11.53 -1.60 7.51
C ASP A 81 10.68 -1.35 8.79
N PRO A 82 9.47 -1.94 8.87
CA PRO A 82 8.58 -1.73 10.00
C PRO A 82 9.08 -2.38 11.30
N GLU A 83 9.90 -3.42 11.23
CA GLU A 83 10.43 -4.12 12.41
C GLU A 83 11.64 -3.39 12.99
N LYS A 84 12.48 -2.82 12.12
CA LYS A 84 13.75 -2.18 12.52
C LYS A 84 13.66 -0.66 12.65
N ARG A 85 12.59 -0.04 12.15
CA ARG A 85 12.45 1.42 12.00
C ARG A 85 13.54 2.08 11.14
N GLU A 86 14.28 1.30 10.37
CA GLU A 86 15.32 1.76 9.46
C GLU A 86 14.75 2.06 8.08
N ILE A 87 15.39 2.97 7.34
CA ILE A 87 15.02 3.30 5.96
C ILE A 87 16.14 2.83 5.04
N TYR A 88 15.77 2.01 4.05
CA TYR A 88 16.68 1.46 3.05
C TYR A 88 16.45 2.15 1.71
N ALA A 89 17.53 2.62 1.08
CA ALA A 89 17.50 3.06 -0.31
C ALA A 89 17.69 1.85 -1.22
N LEU A 90 16.68 1.48 -1.99
CA LEU A 90 16.69 0.30 -2.85
C LEU A 90 16.50 0.72 -4.32
N THR A 91 17.31 0.14 -5.21
CA THR A 91 17.08 0.27 -6.65
C THR A 91 15.86 -0.56 -7.07
N ALA A 92 15.26 -0.21 -8.22
CA ALA A 92 14.19 -0.99 -8.83
C ALA A 92 14.53 -2.48 -8.94
N SER A 93 15.77 -2.82 -9.32
CA SER A 93 16.27 -4.19 -9.43
C SER A 93 16.26 -4.92 -8.08
N MET A 94 16.68 -4.25 -7.01
CA MET A 94 16.67 -4.81 -5.65
C MET A 94 15.24 -5.00 -5.15
N LEU A 95 14.37 -4.01 -5.40
CA LEU A 95 12.95 -4.05 -5.05
C LEU A 95 12.22 -5.20 -5.75
N ARG A 96 12.48 -5.43 -7.04
CA ARG A 96 11.93 -6.58 -7.80
C ARG A 96 12.34 -7.94 -7.22
N ARG A 97 13.52 -8.03 -6.62
CA ARG A 97 13.99 -9.28 -5.99
C ARG A 97 13.31 -9.56 -4.65
N ILE A 98 12.94 -8.52 -3.91
CA ILE A 98 12.35 -8.66 -2.57
C ILE A 98 10.82 -8.62 -2.59
N ALA A 99 10.21 -7.85 -3.48
CA ALA A 99 8.78 -7.60 -3.55
C ALA A 99 7.92 -8.89 -3.60
N PRO A 100 8.29 -9.94 -4.36
CA PRO A 100 7.53 -11.19 -4.38
C PRO A 100 7.47 -11.88 -3.02
N LYS A 101 8.52 -11.75 -2.19
CA LYS A 101 8.55 -12.32 -0.83
C LYS A 101 7.51 -11.67 0.11
N TYR A 102 7.05 -10.48 -0.24
CA TYR A 102 6.04 -9.72 0.49
C TYR A 102 4.71 -9.64 -0.28
N GLY A 103 4.52 -10.50 -1.29
CA GLY A 103 3.26 -10.58 -2.06
C GLY A 103 3.05 -9.42 -3.04
N VAL A 104 4.10 -8.66 -3.37
CA VAL A 104 4.04 -7.54 -4.30
C VAL A 104 4.68 -7.91 -5.64
N THR A 105 4.01 -7.62 -6.75
CA THR A 105 4.56 -7.80 -8.09
C THR A 105 4.86 -6.44 -8.71
N LEU A 106 6.11 -6.22 -9.11
CA LEU A 106 6.57 -5.00 -9.76
C LEU A 106 6.72 -5.25 -11.26
N GLN A 107 6.07 -4.44 -12.10
CA GLN A 107 6.19 -4.52 -13.55
C GLN A 107 7.29 -3.58 -14.07
N HIS A 108 7.84 -3.96 -15.21
CA HIS A 108 8.77 -3.14 -15.97
C HIS A 108 7.97 -2.23 -16.92
N PRO A 109 8.37 -0.95 -17.13
CA PRO A 109 7.99 -0.25 -18.33
C PRO A 109 8.57 -0.92 -19.57
#